data_AF-A0A968YGP3-F1
#
_entry.id   AF-A0A968YGP3-F1
#
_cell.length_a   1.000
_cell.length_b   1.000
_cell.length_c   1.000
_cell.angle_alpha   90.00
_cell.angle_beta   90.00
_cell.angle_gamma   90.00
#
_symmetry.space_group_name_H-M   'P 1'
#
loop_
_entity.id
_entity.type
_entity.pdbx_description
1 polymer ?
#
loop_
_entity_poly.entity_id
_entity_poly.type
_entity_poly.pdbx_seq_one_letter_code
_entity_poly.pdbx_strand_id
1 'polypeptide(L)'
;MSGKSSETKRALGKLDYGLLVIFIMPLILLSINRTWIFSSHGLADPWIYLGHFLRLEQHLNVFTGTYYITRLSWIIPGYLVYKLFPPLIANYVLHLGFYYTAVISLYLILKLTVNRRAALLAAILMGCYSYFLVAIGWDYVDGAGITYFLVTVLMLTCAGMVAHNKVWLYLSGFFYAALIYSNTGWGVFTPSLAVYYFSINHIHRKNSVLTSLVFPVIGFLCITLLLCTVSYTINRQFLFFLPSLTFSIETINQPNPWKADWKTWFPYATWLILPCLTFLVSIITLLSNWLATRFTKLTISNPLTGYLQLFFILNFLTMIILEIRGTVVLQLTFYASYLIPPMFLAIGSQMESIANRFKPQHYLLITFSIVTLALLPYSPWFDKVYVYILSSLLCVIGLYLLFFTRIISQKRLVTALIALVLIFNLYSFASDQTIWVISGNEPDQKMQFALKSQVSNPNVLQLHPADEDTFLASVEAQNFLKVVDPGANLLFWYNYDESPVYRSISSACLWGYRLAGEKFPRLGLATGFPDPQPTIEQLRSIFKVFPRVVILSKRKDVFQEARQSLNQADFDAKFLSKQEVQQGDFSLMMTFIEIIQK
;
A
#
# COMPACT_ATOMS: atom_id res chain seq x y z
N MET A 1 18.97 -35.71 -20.74
CA MET A 1 18.24 -34.76 -19.86
C MET A 1 18.71 -34.75 -18.39
N SER A 2 19.80 -35.43 -17.98
CA SER A 2 20.30 -35.43 -16.58
C SER A 2 21.31 -34.31 -16.23
N GLY A 3 21.75 -33.49 -17.20
CA GLY A 3 22.79 -32.46 -16.98
C GLY A 3 22.33 -31.21 -16.23
N LYS A 4 21.07 -30.75 -16.43
CA LYS A 4 20.57 -29.49 -15.84
C LYS A 4 20.36 -29.55 -14.32
N SER A 5 20.14 -30.73 -13.74
CA SER A 5 19.90 -30.88 -12.29
C SER A 5 21.16 -30.62 -11.45
N SER A 6 22.36 -30.88 -12.01
CA SER A 6 23.63 -30.66 -11.31
C SER A 6 24.04 -29.17 -11.27
N GLU A 7 23.73 -28.39 -12.32
CA GLU A 7 23.98 -26.94 -12.34
C GLU A 7 23.10 -26.18 -11.35
N THR A 8 21.85 -26.62 -11.15
CA THR A 8 20.94 -26.00 -10.17
C THR A 8 21.44 -26.19 -8.74
N LYS A 9 22.03 -27.36 -8.42
CA LYS A 9 22.65 -27.62 -7.10
C LYS A 9 23.94 -26.82 -6.90
N ARG A 10 24.77 -26.66 -7.95
CA ARG A 10 26.04 -25.90 -7.86
C ARG A 10 25.84 -24.38 -7.76
N ALA A 11 24.69 -23.87 -8.22
CA ALA A 11 24.34 -22.45 -8.14
C ALA A 11 23.88 -21.97 -6.74
N LEU A 12 23.50 -22.89 -5.85
CA LEU A 12 23.06 -22.57 -4.48
C LEU A 12 24.21 -22.40 -3.48
N GLY A 13 25.43 -22.87 -3.81
CA GLY A 13 26.59 -22.81 -2.91
C GLY A 13 27.44 -21.54 -3.00
N LYS A 14 27.17 -20.64 -3.96
CA LYS A 14 27.88 -19.35 -4.08
C LYS A 14 26.98 -18.23 -3.58
N LEU A 15 27.54 -17.35 -2.75
CA LEU A 15 26.86 -16.16 -2.23
C LEU A 15 26.19 -15.38 -3.37
N ASP A 16 24.88 -15.19 -3.29
CA ASP A 16 24.14 -14.41 -4.26
C ASP A 16 24.30 -12.91 -3.93
N TYR A 17 25.34 -12.26 -4.48
CA TYR A 17 25.54 -10.81 -4.37
C TYR A 17 24.32 -9.95 -4.71
N GLY A 18 23.38 -10.43 -5.53
CA GLY A 18 22.15 -9.69 -5.82
C GLY A 18 21.25 -9.58 -4.58
N LEU A 19 21.17 -10.65 -3.78
CA LEU A 19 20.46 -10.63 -2.50
C LEU A 19 21.14 -9.71 -1.48
N LEU A 20 22.48 -9.62 -1.50
CA LEU A 20 23.21 -8.67 -0.64
C LEU A 20 22.82 -7.22 -0.97
N VAL A 21 22.78 -6.87 -2.27
CA VAL A 21 22.36 -5.53 -2.71
C VAL A 21 20.91 -5.25 -2.28
N ILE A 22 20.00 -6.20 -2.48
CA ILE A 22 18.60 -6.07 -2.06
C ILE A 22 18.49 -5.90 -0.54
N PHE A 23 19.32 -6.61 0.24
CA PHE A 23 19.34 -6.51 1.69
C PHE A 23 19.78 -5.12 2.19
N ILE A 24 20.82 -4.56 1.58
CA ILE A 24 21.41 -3.27 1.98
C ILE A 24 20.54 -2.08 1.52
N MET A 25 19.84 -2.20 0.39
CA MET A 25 19.09 -1.11 -0.25
C MET A 25 18.13 -0.35 0.69
N PRO A 26 17.19 -0.99 1.42
CA PRO A 26 16.29 -0.25 2.30
C PRO A 26 17.02 0.36 3.50
N LEU A 27 18.16 -0.18 3.91
CA LEU A 27 18.99 0.44 4.96
C LEU A 27 19.63 1.74 4.47
N ILE A 28 20.06 1.77 3.20
CA ILE A 28 20.52 3.01 2.56
C ILE A 28 19.36 4.01 2.47
N LEU A 29 18.17 3.58 2.02
CA LEU A 29 16.98 4.43 1.98
C LEU A 29 16.68 5.02 3.36
N LEU A 30 16.66 4.21 4.43
CA LEU A 30 16.46 4.68 5.80
C LEU A 30 17.56 5.61 6.30
N SER A 31 18.81 5.43 5.85
CA SER A 31 19.91 6.35 6.20
C SER A 31 19.76 7.73 5.55
N ILE A 32 19.13 7.77 4.37
CA ILE A 32 18.88 9.00 3.61
C ILE A 32 17.60 9.68 4.11
N ASN A 33 16.53 8.90 4.26
CA ASN A 33 15.22 9.36 4.70
C ASN A 33 14.49 8.24 5.46
N ARG A 34 14.17 8.48 6.73
CA ARG A 34 13.48 7.50 7.60
C ARG A 34 11.97 7.52 7.47
N THR A 35 11.41 8.62 6.98
CA THR A 35 9.97 8.90 7.09
C THR A 35 9.11 7.99 6.21
N TRP A 36 9.69 7.31 5.21
CA TRP A 36 8.92 6.47 4.28
C TRP A 36 8.31 5.24 4.94
N ILE A 37 8.80 4.82 6.11
CA ILE A 37 8.21 3.73 6.89
C ILE A 37 7.18 4.21 7.92
N PHE A 38 6.78 5.47 7.90
CA PHE A 38 5.79 5.99 8.85
C PHE A 38 4.53 6.41 8.11
N SER A 39 3.39 6.15 8.74
CA SER A 39 2.09 6.60 8.26
C SER A 39 2.02 8.14 8.28
N SER A 40 1.63 8.75 7.15
CA SER A 40 1.42 10.20 7.10
C SER A 40 0.31 10.64 8.06
N HIS A 41 0.52 11.78 8.70
CA HIS A 41 -0.45 12.38 9.62
C HIS A 41 -1.75 12.83 8.92
N GLY A 42 -2.88 12.77 9.64
CA GLY A 42 -4.18 13.26 9.15
C GLY A 42 -4.98 12.30 8.25
N LEU A 43 -4.38 11.18 7.83
CA LEU A 43 -5.11 10.07 7.22
C LEU A 43 -5.81 9.25 8.30
N ALA A 44 -6.93 8.60 7.97
CA ALA A 44 -7.65 7.76 8.93
C ALA A 44 -7.21 6.29 8.83
N ASP A 45 -7.32 5.73 7.63
CA ASP A 45 -7.20 4.30 7.37
C ASP A 45 -5.89 3.63 7.85
N PRO A 46 -4.68 4.19 7.61
CA PRO A 46 -3.45 3.58 8.15
C PRO A 46 -3.45 3.50 9.67
N TRP A 47 -3.90 4.57 10.34
CA TRP A 47 -3.90 4.67 11.80
C TRP A 47 -4.89 3.71 12.46
N ILE A 48 -5.97 3.33 11.76
CA ILE A 48 -6.88 2.25 12.22
C ILE A 48 -6.09 0.95 12.45
N TYR A 49 -5.18 0.60 11.54
CA TYR A 49 -4.36 -0.62 11.65
C TYR A 49 -3.33 -0.52 12.76
N LEU A 50 -2.69 0.64 12.95
CA LEU A 50 -1.83 0.86 14.12
C LEU A 50 -2.58 0.61 15.42
N GLY A 51 -3.82 1.11 15.53
CA GLY A 51 -4.69 0.83 16.67
C GLY A 51 -4.91 -0.67 16.90
N HIS A 52 -5.16 -1.44 15.84
CA HIS A 52 -5.26 -2.89 15.91
C HIS A 52 -3.96 -3.58 16.32
N PHE A 53 -2.79 -3.08 15.89
CA PHE A 53 -1.50 -3.63 16.29
C PHE A 53 -1.24 -3.43 17.78
N LEU A 54 -1.63 -2.28 18.33
CA LEU A 54 -1.44 -1.96 19.75
C LEU A 54 -2.49 -2.65 20.66
N ARG A 55 -3.72 -2.83 20.18
CA ARG A 55 -4.90 -3.19 21.00
C ARG A 55 -5.82 -4.23 20.35
N LEU A 56 -5.25 -5.28 19.75
CA LEU A 56 -5.98 -6.30 18.97
C LEU A 56 -7.26 -6.80 19.65
N GLU A 57 -7.13 -7.38 20.85
CA GLU A 57 -8.27 -8.02 21.54
C GLU A 57 -9.40 -7.04 21.81
N GLN A 58 -9.05 -5.84 22.26
CA GLN A 58 -10.02 -4.80 22.54
C GLN A 58 -10.75 -4.34 21.26
N HIS A 59 -10.01 -4.08 20.19
CA HIS A 59 -10.62 -3.62 18.95
C HIS A 59 -11.51 -4.67 18.29
N LEU A 60 -11.11 -5.95 18.31
CA LEU A 60 -11.93 -7.03 17.76
C LEU A 60 -13.24 -7.23 18.55
N ASN A 61 -13.25 -6.91 19.84
CA ASN A 61 -14.43 -7.00 20.70
C ASN A 61 -15.35 -5.77 20.59
N VAL A 62 -14.78 -4.58 20.46
CA VAL A 62 -15.53 -3.32 20.50
C VAL A 62 -16.08 -2.94 19.13
N PHE A 63 -15.35 -3.24 18.06
CA PHE A 63 -15.71 -2.86 16.69
C PHE A 63 -16.18 -4.05 15.86
N THR A 64 -16.87 -4.99 16.52
CA THR A 64 -17.48 -6.16 15.88
C THR A 64 -18.38 -5.75 14.73
N GLY A 65 -18.25 -6.43 13.58
CA GLY A 65 -19.09 -6.19 12.41
C GLY A 65 -18.62 -5.07 11.49
N THR A 66 -17.55 -4.34 11.83
CA THR A 66 -16.93 -3.41 10.86
C THR A 66 -16.05 -4.18 9.87
N TYR A 67 -15.92 -3.69 8.63
CA TYR A 67 -15.08 -4.37 7.64
C TYR A 67 -13.57 -4.21 7.90
N TYR A 68 -13.16 -3.29 8.78
CA TYR A 68 -11.75 -3.05 9.10
C TYR A 68 -11.13 -4.23 9.85
N ILE A 69 -11.89 -4.85 10.76
CA ILE A 69 -11.41 -5.97 11.60
C ILE A 69 -11.16 -7.25 10.82
N THR A 70 -11.71 -7.36 9.61
CA THR A 70 -11.60 -8.58 8.80
C THR A 70 -10.22 -8.76 8.21
N ARG A 71 -9.36 -7.74 8.28
CA ARG A 71 -8.03 -7.73 7.66
C ARG A 71 -6.98 -8.50 8.47
N LEU A 72 -7.39 -9.66 9.01
CA LEU A 72 -6.62 -10.41 10.02
C LEU A 72 -5.26 -10.91 9.51
N SER A 73 -5.11 -11.16 8.21
CA SER A 73 -3.81 -11.52 7.64
C SER A 73 -2.78 -10.40 7.73
N TRP A 74 -3.21 -9.13 7.83
CA TRP A 74 -2.34 -7.98 8.09
C TRP A 74 -2.27 -7.62 9.58
N ILE A 75 -3.43 -7.63 10.24
CA ILE A 75 -3.57 -7.26 11.65
C ILE A 75 -2.76 -8.17 12.58
N ILE A 76 -2.79 -9.49 12.37
CA ILE A 76 -2.13 -10.44 13.27
C ILE A 76 -0.60 -10.31 13.20
N PRO A 77 0.06 -10.31 12.03
CA PRO A 77 1.50 -10.06 11.97
C PRO A 77 1.90 -8.73 12.64
N GLY A 78 1.16 -7.65 12.39
CA GLY A 78 1.42 -6.37 13.04
C GLY A 78 1.29 -6.45 14.56
N TYR A 79 0.19 -7.00 15.09
CA TYR A 79 0.02 -7.20 16.53
C TYR A 79 1.14 -8.03 17.16
N LEU A 80 1.55 -9.13 16.51
CA LEU A 80 2.62 -9.99 17.04
C LEU A 80 3.95 -9.22 17.12
N VAL A 81 4.30 -8.44 16.10
CA VAL A 81 5.54 -7.66 16.10
C VAL A 81 5.50 -6.56 17.16
N TYR A 82 4.39 -5.82 17.29
CA TYR A 82 4.20 -4.78 18.31
C TYR A 82 4.08 -5.32 19.74
N LYS A 83 3.74 -6.60 19.91
CA LYS A 83 3.79 -7.29 21.20
C LYS A 83 5.21 -7.69 21.60
N LEU A 84 6.07 -7.99 20.62
CA LEU A 84 7.44 -8.49 20.84
C LEU A 84 8.47 -7.37 20.97
N PHE A 85 8.23 -6.22 20.34
CA PHE A 85 9.18 -5.11 20.28
C PHE A 85 8.55 -3.79 20.73
N PRO A 86 9.36 -2.83 21.23
CA PRO A 86 8.91 -1.46 21.43
C PRO A 86 8.33 -0.87 20.13
N PRO A 87 7.30 -0.01 20.17
CA PRO A 87 6.55 0.43 18.99
C PRO A 87 7.40 0.94 17.83
N LEU A 88 8.45 1.74 18.11
CA LEU A 88 9.36 2.21 17.06
C LEU A 88 10.08 1.04 16.36
N ILE A 89 10.68 0.14 17.13
CA ILE A 89 11.39 -1.04 16.59
C ILE A 89 10.40 -1.97 15.88
N ALA A 90 9.20 -2.14 16.44
CA ALA A 90 8.14 -2.94 15.83
C ALA A 90 7.78 -2.41 14.43
N ASN A 91 7.66 -1.10 14.27
CA ASN A 91 7.42 -0.44 12.99
C ASN A 91 8.51 -0.78 11.96
N TYR A 92 9.79 -0.62 12.33
CA TYR A 92 10.92 -1.00 11.47
C TYR A 92 10.88 -2.48 11.09
N VAL A 93 10.68 -3.38 12.06
CA VAL A 93 10.67 -4.83 11.82
C VAL A 93 9.52 -5.24 10.90
N LEU A 94 8.33 -4.69 11.10
CA LEU A 94 7.15 -5.00 10.30
C LEU A 94 7.35 -4.55 8.85
N HIS A 95 7.62 -3.26 8.62
CA HIS A 95 7.70 -2.71 7.27
C HIS A 95 8.91 -3.22 6.50
N LEU A 96 10.08 -3.36 7.14
CA LEU A 96 11.25 -3.98 6.50
C LEU A 96 11.01 -5.46 6.20
N GLY A 97 10.34 -6.20 7.10
CA GLY A 97 10.00 -7.60 6.87
C GLY A 97 9.13 -7.80 5.62
N PHE A 98 8.09 -6.99 5.46
CA PHE A 98 7.23 -7.01 4.28
C PHE A 98 7.97 -6.50 3.02
N TYR A 99 8.76 -5.43 3.13
CA TYR A 99 9.62 -4.93 2.05
C TYR A 99 10.56 -6.03 1.51
N TYR A 100 11.33 -6.67 2.39
CA TYR A 100 12.27 -7.71 1.98
C TYR A 100 11.54 -8.88 1.34
N THR A 101 10.42 -9.31 1.92
CA THR A 101 9.62 -10.41 1.39
C THR A 101 9.11 -10.09 -0.03
N ALA A 102 8.61 -8.88 -0.26
CA ALA A 102 8.14 -8.45 -1.58
C ALA A 102 9.29 -8.38 -2.60
N VAL A 103 10.36 -7.63 -2.31
CA VAL A 103 11.46 -7.40 -3.26
C VAL A 103 12.24 -8.69 -3.56
N ILE A 104 12.49 -9.53 -2.55
CA ILE A 104 13.12 -10.84 -2.75
C ILE A 104 12.21 -11.76 -3.57
N SER A 105 10.88 -11.74 -3.33
CA SER A 105 9.96 -12.55 -4.13
C SER A 105 9.98 -12.15 -5.60
N LEU A 106 9.93 -10.84 -5.91
CA LEU A 106 10.10 -10.33 -7.28
C LEU A 106 11.43 -10.80 -7.89
N TYR A 107 12.53 -10.63 -7.16
CA TYR A 107 13.85 -11.05 -7.60
C TYR A 107 13.90 -12.55 -7.92
N LEU A 108 13.36 -13.40 -7.04
CA LEU A 108 13.36 -14.84 -7.24
C LEU A 108 12.47 -15.28 -8.41
N ILE A 109 11.28 -14.67 -8.59
CA ILE A 109 10.43 -14.93 -9.76
C ILE A 109 11.20 -14.65 -11.06
N LEU A 110 11.80 -13.46 -11.17
CA LEU A 110 12.53 -13.05 -12.37
C LEU A 110 13.84 -13.81 -12.54
N LYS A 111 14.53 -14.18 -11.46
CA LYS A 111 15.73 -15.01 -11.53
C LYS A 111 15.42 -16.40 -12.07
N LEU A 112 14.26 -16.96 -11.70
CA LEU A 112 13.80 -18.26 -12.18
C LEU A 112 13.29 -18.21 -13.63
N THR A 113 12.57 -17.16 -14.00
CA THR A 113 11.86 -17.07 -15.29
C THR A 113 12.64 -16.35 -16.39
N VAL A 114 13.56 -15.46 -16.02
CA VAL A 114 14.25 -14.55 -16.92
C VAL A 114 15.76 -14.74 -16.79
N ASN A 115 16.43 -13.94 -15.95
CA ASN A 115 17.82 -14.13 -15.56
C ASN A 115 18.15 -13.27 -14.32
N ARG A 116 19.29 -13.58 -13.68
CA ARG A 116 19.75 -12.94 -12.44
C ARG A 116 19.98 -11.43 -12.55
N ARG A 117 20.50 -10.95 -13.69
CA ARG A 117 20.85 -9.54 -13.87
C ARG A 117 19.59 -8.68 -14.06
N ALA A 118 18.69 -9.11 -14.93
CA ALA A 118 17.40 -8.46 -15.11
C ALA A 118 16.57 -8.48 -13.81
N ALA A 119 16.60 -9.59 -13.08
CA ALA A 119 15.96 -9.71 -11.78
C ALA A 119 16.48 -8.68 -10.76
N LEU A 120 17.80 -8.49 -10.66
CA LEU A 120 18.39 -7.52 -9.74
C LEU A 120 18.00 -6.08 -10.11
N LEU A 121 18.06 -5.72 -11.40
CA LEU A 121 17.65 -4.38 -11.83
C LEU A 121 16.18 -4.09 -11.53
N ALA A 122 15.28 -5.03 -11.82
CA ALA A 122 13.86 -4.88 -11.52
C ALA A 122 13.58 -4.79 -10.01
N ALA A 123 14.30 -5.56 -9.20
CA ALA A 123 14.20 -5.51 -7.74
C ALA A 123 14.66 -4.17 -7.17
N ILE A 124 15.76 -3.60 -7.69
CA ILE A 124 16.22 -2.26 -7.31
C ILE A 124 15.18 -1.20 -7.72
N LEU A 125 14.69 -1.28 -8.96
CA LEU A 125 13.73 -0.30 -9.45
C LEU A 125 12.41 -0.33 -8.68
N MET A 126 11.86 -1.52 -8.39
CA MET A 126 10.66 -1.64 -7.55
C MET A 126 10.97 -1.19 -6.12
N GLY A 127 12.07 -1.65 -5.54
CA GLY A 127 12.45 -1.37 -4.16
C GLY A 127 12.74 0.11 -3.88
N CYS A 128 13.05 0.90 -4.90
CA CYS A 128 13.20 2.36 -4.78
C CYS A 128 12.01 3.14 -5.37
N TYR A 129 10.99 2.47 -5.90
CA TYR A 129 9.83 3.12 -6.51
C TYR A 129 8.97 3.79 -5.45
N SER A 130 8.72 5.09 -5.57
CA SER A 130 8.10 5.89 -4.49
C SER A 130 6.72 5.38 -4.09
N TYR A 131 5.86 5.02 -5.04
CA TYR A 131 4.55 4.45 -4.73
C TYR A 131 4.63 3.05 -4.09
N PHE A 132 5.69 2.29 -4.36
CA PHE A 132 5.94 1.03 -3.63
C PHE A 132 6.41 1.32 -2.20
N LEU A 133 7.31 2.29 -2.01
CA LEU A 133 7.79 2.67 -0.68
C LEU A 133 6.67 3.21 0.22
N VAL A 134 5.76 4.01 -0.33
CA VAL A 134 4.55 4.42 0.40
C VAL A 134 3.71 3.21 0.76
N ALA A 135 3.32 2.41 -0.23
CA ALA A 135 2.42 1.28 -0.02
C ALA A 135 2.95 0.31 1.04
N ILE A 136 4.26 0.04 1.03
CA ILE A 136 4.91 -0.91 1.94
C ILE A 136 5.29 -0.30 3.28
N GLY A 137 5.40 1.03 3.34
CA GLY A 137 5.97 1.76 4.47
C GLY A 137 4.94 2.28 5.47
N TRP A 138 3.70 2.54 5.06
CA TRP A 138 2.62 2.91 5.98
C TRP A 138 1.81 1.70 6.48
N ASP A 139 0.96 1.91 7.49
CA ASP A 139 0.18 0.85 8.12
C ASP A 139 -1.04 0.37 7.30
N TYR A 140 -1.27 0.95 6.12
CA TYR A 140 -2.36 0.50 5.26
C TYR A 140 -2.07 -0.88 4.63
N VAL A 141 -3.14 -1.54 4.17
CA VAL A 141 -3.09 -2.96 3.80
C VAL A 141 -2.56 -3.25 2.41
N ASP A 142 -2.34 -2.22 1.58
CA ASP A 142 -1.91 -2.41 0.21
C ASP A 142 -0.47 -2.93 0.11
N GLY A 143 0.44 -2.51 1.00
CA GLY A 143 1.77 -3.10 1.14
C GLY A 143 1.77 -4.59 1.48
N ALA A 144 0.90 -4.98 2.42
CA ALA A 144 0.68 -6.39 2.76
C ALA A 144 0.14 -7.18 1.56
N GLY A 145 -0.83 -6.60 0.84
CA GLY A 145 -1.38 -7.17 -0.38
C GLY A 145 -0.33 -7.36 -1.48
N ILE A 146 0.48 -6.35 -1.78
CA ILE A 146 1.60 -6.41 -2.72
C ILE A 146 2.55 -7.56 -2.37
N THR A 147 2.88 -7.69 -1.08
CA THR A 147 3.76 -8.75 -0.57
C THR A 147 3.14 -10.13 -0.77
N TYR A 148 1.91 -10.36 -0.32
CA TYR A 148 1.23 -11.64 -0.47
C TYR A 148 0.97 -12.00 -1.94
N PHE A 149 0.72 -11.01 -2.80
CA PHE A 149 0.60 -11.21 -4.23
C PHE A 149 1.92 -11.74 -4.83
N LEU A 150 3.05 -11.09 -4.54
CA LEU A 150 4.36 -11.53 -5.03
C LEU A 150 4.76 -12.90 -4.49
N VAL A 151 4.51 -13.18 -3.20
CA VAL A 151 4.77 -14.51 -2.64
C VAL A 151 3.88 -15.56 -3.30
N THR A 152 2.60 -15.26 -3.54
CA THR A 152 1.69 -16.15 -4.28
C THR A 152 2.23 -16.46 -5.67
N VAL A 153 2.63 -15.43 -6.43
CA VAL A 153 3.22 -15.59 -7.76
C VAL A 153 4.50 -16.43 -7.67
N LEU A 154 5.39 -16.18 -6.71
CA LEU A 154 6.60 -16.96 -6.50
C LEU A 154 6.30 -18.44 -6.25
N MET A 155 5.34 -18.74 -5.37
CA MET A 155 4.93 -20.11 -5.10
C MET A 155 4.37 -20.79 -6.36
N LEU A 156 3.57 -20.09 -7.16
CA LEU A 156 3.07 -20.58 -8.46
C LEU A 156 4.22 -20.80 -9.46
N THR A 157 5.20 -19.90 -9.53
CA THR A 157 6.40 -20.06 -10.36
C THR A 157 7.19 -21.30 -9.93
N CYS A 158 7.44 -21.47 -8.64
CA CYS A 158 8.13 -22.63 -8.08
C CYS A 158 7.36 -23.93 -8.37
N ALA A 159 6.04 -23.94 -8.21
CA ALA A 159 5.20 -25.09 -8.54
C ALA A 159 5.26 -25.48 -10.03
N GLY A 160 5.40 -24.49 -10.92
CA GLY A 160 5.52 -24.69 -12.35
C GLY A 160 6.92 -25.10 -12.82
N MET A 161 7.97 -24.81 -12.07
CA MET A 161 9.37 -24.97 -12.53
C MET A 161 10.21 -25.94 -11.69
N VAL A 162 10.05 -25.96 -10.37
CA VAL A 162 10.89 -26.70 -9.42
C VAL A 162 10.25 -28.07 -9.06
N ALA A 163 11.03 -28.97 -8.47
CA ALA A 163 10.50 -30.23 -7.91
C ALA A 163 9.59 -29.94 -6.69
N HIS A 164 8.79 -30.93 -6.27
CA HIS A 164 7.84 -30.82 -5.14
C HIS A 164 6.68 -29.83 -5.36
N ASN A 165 6.10 -29.85 -6.56
CA ASN A 165 4.96 -29.03 -7.00
C ASN A 165 3.80 -28.93 -5.97
N LYS A 166 3.46 -30.00 -5.25
CA LYS A 166 2.35 -30.05 -4.29
C LYS A 166 2.51 -29.08 -3.12
N VAL A 167 3.73 -28.99 -2.56
CA VAL A 167 4.01 -28.10 -1.42
C VAL A 167 3.92 -26.64 -1.88
N TRP A 168 4.49 -26.33 -3.04
CA TRP A 168 4.41 -24.98 -3.62
C TRP A 168 2.98 -24.58 -3.98
N LEU A 169 2.19 -25.51 -4.53
CA LEU A 169 0.76 -25.28 -4.78
C LEU A 169 -0.02 -25.03 -3.48
N TYR A 170 0.22 -25.83 -2.44
CA TYR A 170 -0.35 -25.60 -1.12
C TYR A 170 0.01 -24.21 -0.59
N LEU A 171 1.30 -23.85 -0.60
CA LEU A 171 1.75 -22.53 -0.14
C LEU A 171 1.17 -21.40 -1.01
N SER A 172 0.99 -21.60 -2.32
CA SER A 172 0.36 -20.60 -3.17
C SER A 172 -1.08 -20.30 -2.74
N GLY A 173 -1.85 -21.34 -2.39
CA GLY A 173 -3.20 -21.18 -1.86
C GLY A 173 -3.23 -20.50 -0.50
N PHE A 174 -2.28 -20.86 0.39
CA PHE A 174 -2.14 -20.25 1.71
C PHE A 174 -1.88 -18.73 1.60
N PHE A 175 -0.90 -18.32 0.80
CA PHE A 175 -0.61 -16.90 0.63
C PHE A 175 -1.65 -16.16 -0.20
N TYR A 176 -2.33 -16.84 -1.12
CA TYR A 176 -3.45 -16.26 -1.86
C TYR A 176 -4.66 -16.01 -0.94
N ALA A 177 -4.98 -16.89 0.00
CA ALA A 177 -5.97 -16.58 1.02
C ALA A 177 -5.53 -15.39 1.90
N ALA A 178 -4.26 -15.35 2.32
CA ALA A 178 -3.74 -14.21 3.08
C ALA A 178 -3.86 -12.89 2.32
N LEU A 179 -3.63 -12.90 0.99
CA LEU A 179 -3.86 -11.78 0.08
C LEU A 179 -5.33 -11.33 0.11
N ILE A 180 -6.28 -12.26 -0.08
CA ILE A 180 -7.72 -11.94 -0.07
C ILE A 180 -8.17 -11.40 1.29
N TYR A 181 -7.65 -11.97 2.38
CA TYR A 181 -7.95 -11.48 3.72
C TYR A 181 -7.20 -10.20 4.09
N SER A 182 -6.19 -9.75 3.33
CA SER A 182 -5.63 -8.41 3.52
C SER A 182 -6.51 -7.34 2.90
N ASN A 183 -7.11 -7.63 1.74
CA ASN A 183 -8.16 -6.83 1.12
C ASN A 183 -8.90 -7.68 0.07
N THR A 184 -10.23 -7.77 0.16
CA THR A 184 -11.05 -8.60 -0.75
C THR A 184 -10.96 -8.13 -2.20
N GLY A 185 -10.59 -6.87 -2.44
CA GLY A 185 -10.38 -6.31 -3.78
C GLY A 185 -9.34 -7.07 -4.61
N TRP A 186 -8.36 -7.74 -3.98
CA TRP A 186 -7.38 -8.56 -4.72
C TRP A 186 -7.99 -9.77 -5.45
N GLY A 187 -9.19 -10.20 -5.07
CA GLY A 187 -9.90 -11.32 -5.70
C GLY A 187 -10.16 -11.13 -7.19
N VAL A 188 -10.18 -9.88 -7.67
CA VAL A 188 -10.39 -9.58 -9.10
C VAL A 188 -9.25 -10.08 -9.99
N PHE A 189 -8.05 -10.31 -9.44
CA PHE A 189 -6.87 -10.78 -10.17
C PHE A 189 -6.73 -12.30 -10.21
N THR A 190 -7.68 -13.05 -9.65
CA THR A 190 -7.67 -14.53 -9.69
C THR A 190 -7.55 -15.11 -11.10
N PRO A 191 -8.30 -14.59 -12.11
CA PRO A 191 -8.17 -15.10 -13.47
C PRO A 191 -6.78 -14.91 -14.06
N SER A 192 -6.11 -13.77 -13.78
CA SER A 192 -4.77 -13.50 -14.30
C SER A 192 -3.73 -14.44 -13.66
N LEU A 193 -3.85 -14.73 -12.35
CA LEU A 193 -3.01 -15.70 -11.64
C LEU A 193 -3.16 -17.12 -12.19
N ALA A 194 -4.40 -17.54 -12.48
CA ALA A 194 -4.67 -18.84 -13.08
C ALA A 194 -4.05 -18.95 -14.47
N VAL A 195 -4.26 -17.95 -15.34
CA VAL A 195 -3.66 -17.90 -16.69
C VAL A 195 -2.13 -17.96 -16.61
N TYR A 196 -1.52 -17.20 -15.69
CA TYR A 196 -0.08 -17.21 -15.47
C TYR A 196 0.43 -18.61 -15.07
N TYR A 197 -0.17 -19.23 -14.05
CA TYR A 197 0.25 -20.55 -13.58
C TYR A 197 0.12 -21.63 -14.67
N PHE A 198 -1.03 -21.71 -15.34
CA PHE A 198 -1.26 -22.72 -16.36
C PHE A 198 -0.32 -22.55 -17.57
N SER A 199 0.04 -21.31 -17.90
CA SER A 199 1.02 -21.01 -18.95
C SER A 199 2.41 -21.56 -18.61
N ILE A 200 2.90 -21.35 -17.38
CA ILE A 200 4.20 -21.89 -16.94
C ILE A 200 4.16 -23.42 -16.81
N ASN A 201 3.08 -23.94 -16.20
CA ASN A 201 2.92 -25.37 -15.99
C ASN A 201 2.92 -26.14 -17.32
N HIS A 202 2.26 -25.61 -18.35
CA HIS A 202 2.19 -26.22 -19.67
C HIS A 202 3.58 -26.41 -20.31
N ILE A 203 4.48 -25.44 -20.15
CA ILE A 203 5.83 -25.50 -20.73
C ILE A 203 6.73 -26.50 -20.01
N HIS A 204 6.74 -26.49 -18.67
CA HIS A 204 7.82 -27.13 -17.92
C HIS A 204 7.46 -28.48 -17.29
N ARG A 205 6.30 -28.60 -16.65
CA ARG A 205 5.99 -29.74 -15.76
C ARG A 205 4.79 -30.55 -16.18
N LYS A 206 3.79 -29.90 -16.81
CA LYS A 206 2.50 -30.51 -17.17
C LYS A 206 1.85 -31.20 -15.96
N ASN A 207 1.89 -30.56 -14.79
CA ASN A 207 1.20 -31.04 -13.61
C ASN A 207 -0.28 -31.26 -13.94
N SER A 208 -0.87 -32.33 -13.38
CA SER A 208 -2.29 -32.62 -13.59
C SER A 208 -3.16 -31.45 -13.12
N VAL A 209 -4.21 -31.14 -13.89
CA VAL A 209 -5.15 -30.06 -13.55
C VAL A 209 -5.75 -30.29 -12.15
N LEU A 210 -6.07 -31.54 -11.80
CA LEU A 210 -6.59 -31.88 -10.48
C LEU A 210 -5.63 -31.50 -9.35
N THR A 211 -4.33 -31.82 -9.48
CA THR A 211 -3.33 -31.43 -8.47
C THR A 211 -3.23 -29.91 -8.35
N SER A 212 -3.25 -29.21 -9.49
CA SER A 212 -3.20 -27.75 -9.58
C SER A 212 -4.42 -27.05 -8.96
N LEU A 213 -5.55 -27.75 -8.79
CA LEU A 213 -6.75 -27.22 -8.14
C LEU A 213 -6.83 -27.60 -6.67
N VAL A 214 -6.56 -28.87 -6.33
CA VAL A 214 -6.76 -29.39 -4.97
C VAL A 214 -5.79 -28.78 -3.96
N PHE A 215 -4.48 -28.76 -4.27
CA PHE A 215 -3.48 -28.32 -3.29
C PHE A 215 -3.61 -26.83 -2.90
N PRO A 216 -3.81 -25.89 -3.84
CA PRO A 216 -4.07 -24.51 -3.47
C PRO A 216 -5.34 -24.34 -2.64
N VAL A 217 -6.42 -25.07 -2.94
CA VAL A 217 -7.64 -25.03 -2.12
C VAL A 217 -7.37 -25.49 -0.68
N ILE A 218 -6.60 -26.57 -0.49
CA ILE A 218 -6.23 -27.02 0.86
C ILE A 218 -5.42 -25.95 1.61
N GLY A 219 -4.46 -25.30 0.93
CA GLY A 219 -3.68 -24.20 1.51
C GLY A 219 -4.53 -23.00 1.90
N PHE A 220 -5.47 -22.62 1.02
CA PHE A 220 -6.43 -21.55 1.25
C PHE A 220 -7.26 -21.84 2.51
N LEU A 221 -7.88 -23.02 2.59
CA LEU A 221 -8.70 -23.44 3.72
C LEU A 221 -7.91 -23.49 5.03
N CYS A 222 -6.63 -23.91 4.99
CA CYS A 222 -5.80 -23.99 6.19
C CYS A 222 -5.61 -22.62 6.86
N ILE A 223 -5.21 -21.59 6.12
CA ILE A 223 -5.05 -20.25 6.70
C ILE A 223 -6.41 -19.63 7.04
N THR A 224 -7.47 -19.88 6.26
CA THR A 224 -8.83 -19.44 6.60
C THR A 224 -9.23 -19.99 7.98
N LEU A 225 -9.07 -21.29 8.20
CA LEU A 225 -9.41 -21.95 9.46
C LEU A 225 -8.57 -21.42 10.63
N LEU A 226 -7.28 -21.15 10.40
CA LEU A 226 -6.42 -20.54 11.41
C LEU A 226 -6.93 -19.15 11.82
N LEU A 227 -7.23 -18.28 10.84
CA LEU A 227 -7.74 -16.93 11.10
C LEU A 227 -9.14 -16.95 11.74
N CYS A 228 -10.02 -17.85 11.29
CA CYS A 228 -11.33 -18.09 11.91
C CYS A 228 -11.20 -18.51 13.37
N THR A 229 -10.22 -19.38 13.67
CA THR A 229 -9.95 -19.82 15.04
C THR A 229 -9.49 -18.65 15.90
N VAL A 230 -8.51 -17.86 15.43
CA VAL A 230 -8.04 -16.67 16.16
C VAL A 230 -9.18 -15.70 16.44
N SER A 231 -9.98 -15.35 15.43
CA SER A 231 -11.14 -14.48 15.60
C SER A 231 -12.13 -15.03 16.63
N TYR A 232 -12.49 -16.31 16.50
CA TYR A 232 -13.41 -16.96 17.43
C TYR A 232 -12.89 -16.97 18.87
N THR A 233 -11.58 -17.15 19.09
CA THR A 233 -11.02 -17.10 20.44
C THR A 233 -11.08 -15.72 21.08
N ILE A 234 -11.04 -14.65 20.28
CA ILE A 234 -11.00 -13.28 20.78
C ILE A 234 -12.40 -12.69 20.95
N ASN A 235 -13.25 -12.74 19.91
CA ASN A 235 -14.54 -12.06 19.88
C ASN A 235 -15.73 -12.98 19.56
N ARG A 236 -15.52 -14.30 19.57
CA ARG A 236 -16.55 -15.33 19.28
C ARG A 236 -17.12 -15.28 17.85
N GLN A 237 -16.53 -14.52 16.93
CA GLN A 237 -16.93 -14.50 15.52
C GLN A 237 -16.04 -15.45 14.72
N PHE A 238 -16.55 -16.64 14.38
CA PHE A 238 -15.80 -17.61 13.58
C PHE A 238 -15.60 -17.15 12.14
N LEU A 239 -16.67 -16.68 11.48
CA LEU A 239 -16.64 -16.20 10.10
C LEU A 239 -16.24 -14.71 10.03
N PHE A 240 -15.03 -14.41 10.50
CA PHE A 240 -14.49 -13.05 10.62
C PHE A 240 -14.55 -12.21 9.34
N PHE A 241 -14.56 -12.85 8.16
CA PHE A 241 -14.52 -12.18 6.86
C PHE A 241 -15.90 -11.75 6.33
N LEU A 242 -17.00 -12.17 6.96
CA LEU A 242 -18.36 -11.83 6.51
C LEU A 242 -18.61 -10.31 6.41
N PRO A 243 -18.18 -9.46 7.37
CA PRO A 243 -18.40 -8.02 7.25
C PRO A 243 -17.81 -7.41 5.98
N SER A 244 -16.64 -7.85 5.53
CA SER A 244 -16.07 -7.37 4.27
C SER A 244 -16.79 -7.88 3.04
N LEU A 245 -17.30 -9.11 3.09
CA LEU A 245 -18.11 -9.65 2.00
C LEU A 245 -19.43 -8.88 1.89
N THR A 246 -20.12 -8.66 3.02
CA THR A 246 -21.34 -7.86 3.09
C THR A 246 -21.10 -6.44 2.61
N PHE A 247 -20.06 -5.76 3.11
CA PHE A 247 -19.69 -4.42 2.66
C PHE A 247 -19.42 -4.38 1.15
N SER A 248 -18.70 -5.38 0.61
CA SER A 248 -18.44 -5.45 -0.84
C SER A 248 -19.73 -5.64 -1.64
N ILE A 249 -20.63 -6.52 -1.21
CA ILE A 249 -21.91 -6.79 -1.87
C ILE A 249 -22.83 -5.56 -1.84
N GLU A 250 -22.94 -4.91 -0.68
CA GLU A 250 -23.76 -3.71 -0.50
C GLU A 250 -23.26 -2.54 -1.34
N THR A 251 -21.94 -2.42 -1.50
CA THR A 251 -21.32 -1.32 -2.26
C THR A 251 -21.39 -1.53 -3.77
N ILE A 252 -21.46 -2.76 -4.29
CA ILE A 252 -21.47 -3.03 -5.75
C ILE A 252 -22.59 -2.29 -6.49
N ASN A 253 -23.76 -2.12 -5.85
CA ASN A 253 -24.92 -1.48 -6.47
C ASN A 253 -25.11 -0.02 -6.06
N GLN A 254 -24.28 0.50 -5.15
CA GLN A 254 -24.39 1.88 -4.70
C GLN A 254 -23.45 2.77 -5.50
N PRO A 255 -23.88 3.99 -5.90
CA PRO A 255 -22.97 4.95 -6.50
C PRO A 255 -21.86 5.24 -5.49
N ASN A 256 -20.62 5.02 -5.90
CA ASN A 256 -19.49 5.26 -5.04
C ASN A 256 -19.38 6.78 -4.77
N PRO A 257 -19.55 7.25 -3.51
CA PRO A 257 -19.58 8.68 -3.19
C PRO A 257 -18.23 9.36 -3.43
N TRP A 258 -17.17 8.57 -3.56
CA TRP A 258 -15.80 9.01 -3.81
C TRP A 258 -15.42 9.03 -5.28
N LYS A 259 -16.32 8.61 -6.18
CA LYS A 259 -16.05 8.65 -7.62
C LYS A 259 -16.02 10.10 -8.10
N ALA A 260 -14.84 10.57 -8.47
CA ALA A 260 -14.66 11.86 -9.11
C ALA A 260 -14.85 11.76 -10.63
N ASP A 261 -15.24 12.86 -11.27
CA ASP A 261 -15.28 12.97 -12.72
C ASP A 261 -13.87 12.85 -13.30
N TRP A 262 -13.71 12.14 -14.42
CA TRP A 262 -12.38 11.88 -14.99
C TRP A 262 -11.61 13.17 -15.32
N LYS A 263 -12.30 14.28 -15.62
CA LYS A 263 -11.65 15.57 -15.91
C LYS A 263 -11.00 16.17 -14.68
N THR A 264 -11.45 15.82 -13.47
CA THR A 264 -10.95 16.42 -12.23
C THR A 264 -9.75 15.68 -11.66
N TRP A 265 -9.65 14.36 -11.83
CA TRP A 265 -8.56 13.58 -11.23
C TRP A 265 -7.51 13.09 -12.23
N PHE A 266 -7.92 12.75 -13.47
CA PHE A 266 -7.02 12.11 -14.44
C PHE A 266 -5.79 12.95 -14.82
N PRO A 267 -5.88 14.28 -15.01
CA PRO A 267 -4.71 15.12 -15.28
C PRO A 267 -3.66 15.10 -14.16
N TYR A 268 -4.06 14.75 -12.94
CA TYR A 268 -3.20 14.68 -11.75
C TYR A 268 -2.82 13.25 -11.37
N ALA A 269 -3.26 12.25 -12.14
CA ALA A 269 -3.04 10.83 -11.87
C ALA A 269 -1.62 10.38 -12.24
N THR A 270 -0.62 11.04 -11.65
CA THR A 270 0.80 10.77 -11.87
C THR A 270 1.10 9.29 -11.66
N TRP A 271 0.57 8.68 -10.60
CA TRP A 271 0.70 7.25 -10.29
C TRP A 271 0.31 6.27 -11.42
N LEU A 272 -0.48 6.70 -12.41
CA LEU A 272 -0.87 5.87 -13.56
C LEU A 272 0.09 5.94 -14.74
N ILE A 273 1.02 6.90 -14.78
CA ILE A 273 1.93 7.10 -15.92
C ILE A 273 2.76 5.84 -16.18
N LEU A 274 3.45 5.32 -15.16
CA LEU A 274 4.29 4.13 -15.32
C LEU A 274 3.49 2.85 -15.65
N PRO A 275 2.35 2.57 -15.00
CA PRO A 275 1.44 1.50 -15.42
C PRO A 275 0.99 1.61 -16.89
N CYS A 276 0.56 2.79 -17.35
CA CYS A 276 0.14 3.03 -18.73
C CYS A 276 1.28 2.79 -19.74
N LEU A 277 2.48 3.30 -19.44
CA LEU A 277 3.66 3.08 -20.29
C LEU A 277 4.02 1.59 -20.36
N THR A 278 4.03 0.92 -19.21
CA THR A 278 4.30 -0.52 -19.15
C THR A 278 3.25 -1.30 -19.95
N PHE A 279 1.99 -0.84 -19.95
CA PHE A 279 0.90 -1.49 -20.66
C PHE A 279 1.09 -1.41 -22.17
N LEU A 280 1.38 -0.21 -22.68
CA LEU A 280 1.69 0.01 -24.11
C LEU A 280 2.89 -0.82 -24.55
N VAL A 281 3.97 -0.80 -23.77
CA VAL A 281 5.18 -1.57 -24.05
C VAL A 281 4.91 -3.08 -24.03
N SER A 282 4.08 -3.56 -23.10
CA SER A 282 3.70 -4.97 -23.01
C SER A 282 2.97 -5.44 -24.26
N ILE A 283 2.03 -4.61 -24.76
CA ILE A 283 1.31 -4.87 -26.01
C ILE A 283 2.28 -4.90 -27.19
N ILE A 284 3.15 -3.89 -27.32
CA ILE A 284 4.13 -3.81 -28.40
C ILE A 284 5.05 -5.04 -28.38
N THR A 285 5.48 -5.48 -27.20
CA THR A 285 6.35 -6.65 -27.04
C THR A 285 5.65 -7.93 -27.51
N LEU A 286 4.39 -8.14 -27.11
CA LEU A 286 3.60 -9.30 -27.55
C LEU A 286 3.34 -9.30 -29.06
N LEU A 287 2.94 -8.15 -29.62
CA LEU A 287 2.70 -8.00 -31.05
C LEU A 287 3.98 -8.22 -31.86
N SER A 288 5.11 -7.66 -31.41
CA SER A 288 6.41 -7.82 -32.06
C SER A 288 6.85 -9.28 -32.09
N ASN A 289 6.69 -9.98 -30.95
CA ASN A 289 6.98 -11.40 -30.85
C ASN A 289 6.09 -12.23 -31.78
N TRP A 290 4.78 -11.95 -31.80
CA TRP A 290 3.83 -12.64 -32.67
C TRP A 290 4.15 -12.44 -34.15
N LEU A 291 4.43 -11.21 -34.58
CA LEU A 291 4.81 -10.88 -35.96
C LEU A 291 6.12 -11.57 -36.37
N ALA A 292 7.16 -11.53 -35.51
CA ALA A 292 8.42 -12.20 -35.79
C ALA A 292 8.25 -13.72 -35.98
N THR A 293 7.43 -14.34 -35.14
CA THR A 293 7.11 -15.79 -35.27
C THR A 293 6.44 -16.09 -36.60
N ARG A 294 5.46 -15.26 -36.98
CA ARG A 294 4.62 -15.49 -38.16
C ARG A 294 5.34 -15.22 -39.47
N PHE A 295 6.16 -14.18 -39.53
CA PHE A 295 6.73 -13.68 -40.79
C PHE A 295 8.20 -14.04 -41.01
N THR A 296 9.03 -14.09 -39.96
CA THR A 296 10.48 -14.27 -40.13
C THR A 296 11.00 -15.64 -39.70
N LYS A 297 10.15 -16.53 -39.15
CA LYS A 297 10.54 -17.82 -38.54
C LYS A 297 11.72 -17.70 -37.55
N LEU A 298 11.98 -16.49 -37.04
CA LEU A 298 13.04 -16.25 -36.07
C LEU A 298 12.62 -16.84 -34.73
N THR A 299 13.53 -17.58 -34.09
CA THR A 299 13.34 -18.10 -32.74
C THR A 299 13.10 -16.92 -31.78
N ILE A 300 11.89 -16.83 -31.25
CA ILE A 300 11.48 -15.76 -30.34
C ILE A 300 12.31 -15.81 -29.05
N SER A 301 12.42 -14.65 -28.40
CA SER A 301 12.74 -14.51 -26.98
C SER A 301 12.01 -15.51 -26.08
N ASN A 302 12.54 -15.73 -24.87
CA ASN A 302 12.03 -16.64 -23.86
C ASN A 302 10.48 -16.54 -23.72
N PRO A 303 9.72 -17.64 -23.91
CA PRO A 303 8.24 -17.60 -23.89
C PRO A 303 7.69 -17.10 -22.55
N LEU A 304 8.45 -17.25 -21.46
CA LEU A 304 8.09 -16.76 -20.14
C LEU A 304 7.97 -15.23 -20.11
N THR A 305 8.78 -14.52 -20.91
CA THR A 305 8.66 -13.06 -21.08
C THR A 305 7.28 -12.69 -21.60
N GLY A 306 6.76 -13.42 -22.60
CA GLY A 306 5.42 -13.20 -23.13
C GLY A 306 4.32 -13.39 -22.08
N TYR A 307 4.42 -14.42 -21.23
CA TYR A 307 3.43 -14.64 -20.17
C TYR A 307 3.46 -13.57 -19.09
N LEU A 308 4.63 -13.03 -18.74
CA LEU A 308 4.73 -11.92 -17.79
C LEU A 308 4.13 -10.61 -18.37
N GLN A 309 4.29 -10.36 -19.67
CA GLN A 309 3.60 -9.25 -20.36
C GLN A 309 2.08 -9.43 -20.33
N LEU A 310 1.60 -10.61 -20.71
CA LEU A 310 0.18 -10.93 -20.72
C LEU A 310 -0.43 -10.84 -19.31
N PHE A 311 0.30 -11.34 -18.31
CA PHE A 311 -0.11 -11.26 -16.91
C PHE A 311 -0.34 -9.81 -16.50
N PHE A 312 0.59 -8.90 -16.80
CA PHE A 312 0.38 -7.47 -16.51
C PHE A 312 -0.81 -6.88 -17.28
N ILE A 313 -0.93 -7.14 -18.58
CA ILE A 313 -2.04 -6.66 -19.41
C ILE A 313 -3.40 -7.06 -18.81
N LEU A 314 -3.56 -8.32 -18.39
CA LEU A 314 -4.81 -8.80 -17.80
C LEU A 314 -5.14 -8.08 -16.48
N ASN A 315 -4.14 -7.86 -15.62
CA ASN A 315 -4.34 -7.12 -14.37
C ASN A 315 -4.72 -5.64 -14.64
N PHE A 316 -4.03 -4.99 -15.58
CA PHE A 316 -4.31 -3.61 -15.96
C PHE A 316 -5.70 -3.43 -16.57
N LEU A 317 -6.09 -4.29 -17.51
CA LEU A 317 -7.42 -4.29 -18.11
C LEU A 317 -8.53 -4.56 -17.07
N THR A 318 -8.27 -5.43 -16.09
CA THR A 318 -9.22 -5.69 -15.00
C THR A 318 -9.51 -4.42 -14.22
N MET A 319 -8.49 -3.64 -13.86
CA MET A 319 -8.65 -2.36 -13.15
C MET A 319 -9.38 -1.31 -14.00
N ILE A 320 -9.09 -1.23 -15.31
CA ILE A 320 -9.83 -0.35 -16.23
C ILE A 320 -11.32 -0.72 -16.27
N ILE A 321 -11.64 -2.01 -16.39
CA ILE A 321 -13.04 -2.48 -16.45
C ILE A 321 -13.79 -2.12 -15.17
N LEU A 322 -13.15 -2.29 -14.00
CA LEU A 322 -13.72 -1.92 -12.71
C LEU A 322 -13.94 -0.41 -12.58
N GLU A 323 -12.97 0.40 -13.01
CA GLU A 323 -13.06 1.87 -13.04
C GLU A 323 -14.22 2.35 -13.92
N ILE A 324 -14.35 1.80 -15.14
CA ILE A 324 -15.45 2.11 -16.05
C ILE A 324 -16.81 1.72 -15.44
N ARG A 325 -16.87 0.60 -14.72
CA ARG A 325 -18.06 0.15 -13.98
C ARG A 325 -18.37 0.97 -12.72
N GLY A 326 -17.53 1.96 -12.40
CA GLY A 326 -17.75 2.88 -11.28
C GLY A 326 -17.14 2.45 -9.95
N THR A 327 -16.31 1.41 -9.94
CA THR A 327 -15.46 1.10 -8.79
C THR A 327 -14.22 1.97 -8.84
N VAL A 328 -13.96 2.77 -7.81
CA VAL A 328 -12.87 3.78 -7.78
C VAL A 328 -11.53 3.10 -7.50
N VAL A 329 -11.00 2.34 -8.47
CA VAL A 329 -9.78 1.52 -8.30
C VAL A 329 -8.54 2.16 -8.91
N LEU A 330 -8.70 3.05 -9.91
CA LEU A 330 -7.59 3.76 -10.54
C LEU A 330 -7.45 5.20 -10.04
N GLN A 331 -8.51 5.79 -9.47
CA GLN A 331 -8.44 7.14 -8.88
C GLN A 331 -7.75 7.14 -7.51
N LEU A 332 -7.81 6.03 -6.78
CA LEU A 332 -7.19 5.88 -5.47
C LEU A 332 -5.81 5.25 -5.61
N THR A 333 -4.78 5.97 -5.18
CA THR A 333 -3.37 5.55 -5.29
C THR A 333 -3.11 4.18 -4.69
N PHE A 334 -3.70 3.88 -3.53
CA PHE A 334 -3.54 2.62 -2.81
C PHE A 334 -4.27 1.42 -3.45
N TYR A 335 -5.22 1.64 -4.36
CA TYR A 335 -5.76 0.57 -5.21
C TYR A 335 -4.97 0.45 -6.50
N ALA A 336 -4.56 1.56 -7.09
CA ALA A 336 -3.68 1.55 -8.27
C ALA A 336 -2.33 0.88 -7.98
N SER A 337 -1.85 0.94 -6.72
CA SER A 337 -0.64 0.25 -6.25
C SER A 337 -0.72 -1.27 -6.44
N TYR A 338 -1.90 -1.86 -6.62
CA TYR A 338 -2.07 -3.29 -6.89
C TYR A 338 -1.45 -3.73 -8.21
N LEU A 339 -1.22 -2.77 -9.12
CA LEU A 339 -0.54 -3.00 -10.40
C LEU A 339 0.98 -3.08 -10.26
N ILE A 340 1.56 -2.67 -9.13
CA ILE A 340 3.02 -2.62 -8.93
C ILE A 340 3.66 -4.01 -9.12
N PRO A 341 3.21 -5.09 -8.47
CA PRO A 341 3.80 -6.42 -8.68
C PRO A 341 3.84 -6.87 -10.15
N PRO A 342 2.69 -6.98 -10.87
CA PRO A 342 2.74 -7.44 -12.25
C PRO A 342 3.46 -6.46 -13.18
N MET A 343 3.43 -5.16 -12.89
CA MET A 343 4.15 -4.13 -13.66
C MET A 343 5.65 -4.38 -13.61
N PHE A 344 6.24 -4.54 -12.43
CA PHE A 344 7.69 -4.76 -12.30
C PHE A 344 8.14 -6.15 -12.78
N LEU A 345 7.26 -7.15 -12.73
CA LEU A 345 7.48 -8.43 -13.40
C LEU A 345 7.56 -8.28 -14.93
N ALA A 346 6.65 -7.51 -15.52
CA ALA A 346 6.67 -7.21 -16.95
C ALA A 346 7.92 -6.41 -17.34
N ILE A 347 8.23 -5.32 -16.63
CA ILE A 347 9.44 -4.50 -16.82
C ILE A 347 10.70 -5.38 -16.75
N GLY A 348 10.84 -6.18 -15.68
CA GLY A 348 12.01 -7.02 -15.46
C GLY A 348 12.22 -8.06 -16.57
N SER A 349 11.15 -8.64 -17.10
CA SER A 349 11.27 -9.60 -18.20
C SER A 349 11.74 -8.97 -19.51
N GLN A 350 11.44 -7.69 -19.75
CA GLN A 350 11.93 -6.99 -20.94
C GLN A 350 13.43 -6.68 -20.85
N MET A 351 13.97 -6.53 -19.63
CA MET A 351 15.39 -6.27 -19.40
C MET A 351 16.31 -7.47 -19.71
N GLU A 352 15.75 -8.65 -19.93
CA GLU A 352 16.49 -9.90 -20.16
C GLU A 352 17.61 -9.74 -21.19
N SER A 353 17.22 -9.29 -22.38
CA SER A 353 18.06 -9.26 -23.57
C SER A 353 19.17 -8.22 -23.47
N ILE A 354 19.00 -7.21 -22.63
CA ILE A 354 19.97 -6.13 -22.42
C ILE A 354 20.93 -6.50 -21.32
N ALA A 355 20.40 -6.94 -20.18
CA ALA A 355 21.20 -7.25 -19.00
C ALA A 355 22.24 -8.35 -19.28
N ASN A 356 21.92 -9.31 -20.15
CA ASN A 356 22.83 -10.38 -20.56
C ASN A 356 23.93 -9.93 -21.54
N ARG A 357 23.72 -8.85 -22.30
CA ARG A 357 24.70 -8.39 -23.31
C ARG A 357 25.81 -7.54 -22.72
N PHE A 358 25.59 -6.92 -21.56
CA PHE A 358 26.61 -6.08 -20.95
C PHE A 358 27.78 -6.90 -20.42
N LYS A 359 28.99 -6.40 -20.64
CA LYS A 359 30.18 -6.86 -19.91
C LYS A 359 29.95 -6.60 -18.41
N PRO A 360 30.53 -7.41 -17.50
CA PRO A 360 30.32 -7.24 -16.05
C PRO A 360 30.55 -5.82 -15.55
N GLN A 361 31.58 -5.13 -16.04
CA GLN A 361 31.91 -3.75 -15.67
C GLN A 361 30.81 -2.75 -16.07
N HIS A 362 30.32 -2.82 -17.31
CA HIS A 362 29.23 -1.95 -17.78
C HIS A 362 27.93 -2.23 -17.02
N TYR A 363 27.65 -3.50 -16.72
CA TYR A 363 26.49 -3.87 -15.92
C TYR A 363 26.56 -3.29 -14.50
N LEU A 364 27.73 -3.34 -13.85
CA LEU A 364 27.95 -2.72 -12.54
C LEU A 364 27.77 -1.21 -12.60
N LEU A 365 28.35 -0.54 -13.61
CA LEU A 365 28.18 0.90 -13.80
C LEU A 365 26.71 1.29 -13.95
N ILE A 366 25.96 0.59 -14.82
CA ILE A 366 24.53 0.84 -15.02
C ILE A 366 23.73 0.58 -13.74
N THR A 367 24.03 -0.50 -13.02
CA THR A 367 23.38 -0.81 -11.75
C THR A 367 23.62 0.29 -10.74
N PHE A 368 24.87 0.75 -10.60
CA PHE A 368 25.23 1.86 -9.73
C PHE A 368 24.51 3.15 -10.13
N SER A 369 24.49 3.50 -11.42
CA SER A 369 23.75 4.67 -11.91
C SER A 369 22.25 4.59 -11.62
N ILE A 370 21.63 3.42 -11.79
CA ILE A 370 20.21 3.20 -11.46
C ILE A 370 19.97 3.38 -9.96
N VAL A 371 20.82 2.79 -9.10
CA VAL A 371 20.72 2.96 -7.65
C VAL A 371 20.84 4.43 -7.27
N THR A 372 21.88 5.12 -7.75
CA THR A 372 22.09 6.55 -7.46
C THR A 372 20.91 7.41 -7.91
N LEU A 373 20.42 7.23 -9.13
CA LEU A 373 19.28 7.99 -9.66
C LEU A 373 17.99 7.67 -8.92
N ALA A 374 17.79 6.42 -8.50
CA ALA A 374 16.61 6.02 -7.75
C ALA A 374 16.63 6.47 -6.28
N LEU A 375 17.81 6.66 -5.70
CA LEU A 375 17.98 7.18 -4.33
C LEU A 375 17.93 8.71 -4.27
N LEU A 376 18.28 9.38 -5.36
CA LEU A 376 18.35 10.83 -5.45
C LEU A 376 17.11 11.58 -4.97
N PRO A 377 15.86 11.16 -5.29
CA PRO A 377 14.67 11.88 -4.85
C PRO A 377 14.58 11.95 -3.32
N TYR A 378 15.07 10.93 -2.61
CA TYR A 378 14.97 10.89 -1.15
C TYR A 378 16.02 11.74 -0.43
N SER A 379 17.02 12.25 -1.15
CA SER A 379 18.12 13.02 -0.57
C SER A 379 17.64 14.38 -0.04
N PRO A 380 17.95 14.74 1.23
CA PRO A 380 17.57 16.04 1.78
C PRO A 380 18.30 17.22 1.09
N TRP A 381 19.36 16.92 0.34
CA TRP A 381 20.20 17.92 -0.35
C TRP A 381 19.67 18.32 -1.73
N PHE A 382 18.70 17.59 -2.28
CA PHE A 382 18.12 17.91 -3.58
C PHE A 382 16.92 18.82 -3.41
N ASP A 383 17.16 20.13 -3.57
CA ASP A 383 16.08 21.12 -3.64
C ASP A 383 15.18 20.83 -4.85
N LYS A 384 13.89 21.15 -4.72
CA LYS A 384 12.80 20.79 -5.64
C LYS A 384 13.14 21.16 -7.09
N VAL A 385 13.77 22.32 -7.28
CA VAL A 385 14.17 22.85 -8.59
C VAL A 385 15.12 21.90 -9.32
N TYR A 386 16.09 21.29 -8.63
CA TYR A 386 17.06 20.39 -9.25
C TYR A 386 16.43 19.06 -9.65
N VAL A 387 15.46 18.56 -8.89
CA VAL A 387 14.72 17.35 -9.25
C VAL A 387 13.91 17.57 -10.54
N TYR A 388 13.26 18.73 -10.70
CA TYR A 388 12.57 19.05 -11.95
C TYR A 388 13.52 19.20 -13.13
N ILE A 389 14.64 19.90 -12.96
CA ILE A 389 15.63 20.10 -14.03
C ILE A 389 16.18 18.75 -14.47
N LEU A 390 16.59 17.90 -13.51
CA LEU A 390 17.13 16.58 -13.82
C LEU A 390 16.08 15.66 -14.44
N SER A 391 14.84 15.66 -13.92
CA SER A 391 13.72 14.90 -14.51
C SER A 391 13.45 15.34 -15.93
N SER A 392 13.42 16.65 -16.18
CA SER A 392 13.17 17.23 -17.51
C SER A 392 14.29 16.88 -18.49
N LEU A 393 15.55 17.00 -18.06
CA LEU A 393 16.71 16.61 -18.87
C LEU A 393 16.67 15.12 -19.22
N LEU A 394 16.42 14.26 -18.24
CA LEU A 394 16.30 12.82 -18.48
C LEU A 394 15.09 12.52 -19.39
N CYS A 395 13.97 13.22 -19.25
CA CYS A 395 12.79 13.12 -20.13
C CYS A 395 13.12 13.47 -21.57
N VAL A 396 13.82 14.58 -21.79
CA VAL A 396 14.30 14.99 -23.12
C VAL A 396 15.25 13.94 -23.68
N ILE A 397 16.17 13.39 -22.89
CA ILE A 397 17.07 12.31 -23.32
C ILE A 397 16.27 11.04 -23.68
N GLY A 398 15.30 10.64 -22.86
CA GLY A 398 14.44 9.48 -23.11
C GLY A 398 13.60 9.63 -24.37
N LEU A 399 12.96 10.79 -24.56
CA LEU A 399 12.18 11.12 -25.75
C LEU A 399 13.06 11.25 -26.99
N TYR A 400 14.26 11.83 -26.87
CA TYR A 400 15.24 11.90 -27.94
C TYR A 400 15.69 10.50 -28.39
N LEU A 401 15.96 9.59 -27.43
CA LEU A 401 16.29 8.19 -27.70
C LEU A 401 15.13 7.43 -28.35
N LEU A 402 13.87 7.79 -28.05
CA LEU A 402 12.69 7.22 -28.71
C LEU A 402 12.50 7.78 -30.13
N PHE A 403 12.55 9.10 -30.32
CA PHE A 403 12.21 9.79 -31.56
C PHE A 403 13.26 9.63 -32.67
N PHE A 404 14.55 9.67 -32.35
CA PHE A 404 15.62 9.57 -33.35
C PHE A 404 15.93 8.14 -33.83
N THR A 405 15.10 7.16 -33.47
CA THR A 405 15.37 5.76 -33.77
C THR A 405 14.39 5.18 -34.79
N ARG A 406 14.66 5.47 -36.07
CA ARG A 406 13.91 5.00 -37.26
C ARG A 406 13.78 3.46 -37.42
N ILE A 407 14.40 2.66 -36.53
CA ILE A 407 14.30 1.19 -36.49
C ILE A 407 14.29 0.76 -35.02
N ILE A 408 13.12 0.37 -34.51
CA ILE A 408 12.89 -0.01 -33.11
C ILE A 408 13.48 -1.40 -32.86
N SER A 409 14.74 -1.47 -32.43
CA SER A 409 15.27 -2.68 -31.81
C SER A 409 14.76 -2.74 -30.36
N GLN A 410 14.28 -3.91 -29.91
CA GLN A 410 13.81 -4.17 -28.54
C GLN A 410 14.73 -3.60 -27.44
N LYS A 411 16.03 -3.50 -27.72
CA LYS A 411 17.05 -2.92 -26.85
C LYS A 411 16.79 -1.44 -26.49
N ARG A 412 16.36 -0.64 -27.47
CA ARG A 412 16.19 0.81 -27.29
C ARG A 412 14.95 1.13 -26.46
N LEU A 413 13.92 0.32 -26.62
CA LEU A 413 12.66 0.43 -25.90
C LEU A 413 12.84 0.21 -24.39
N VAL A 414 13.64 -0.80 -24.01
CA VAL A 414 13.93 -1.06 -22.59
C VAL A 414 14.83 0.02 -21.99
N THR A 415 15.81 0.54 -22.73
CA THR A 415 16.61 1.69 -22.24
C THR A 415 15.72 2.90 -22.00
N ALA A 416 14.78 3.19 -22.91
CA ALA A 416 13.79 4.24 -22.73
C ALA A 416 12.88 3.95 -21.52
N LEU A 417 12.45 2.71 -21.31
CA LEU A 417 11.64 2.32 -20.15
C LEU A 417 12.40 2.50 -18.83
N ILE A 418 13.67 2.12 -18.76
CA ILE A 418 14.52 2.35 -17.59
C ILE A 418 14.64 3.85 -17.31
N ALA A 419 14.95 4.63 -18.35
CA ALA A 419 15.02 6.08 -18.23
C ALA A 419 13.69 6.63 -17.73
N LEU A 420 12.57 6.21 -18.30
CA LEU A 420 11.22 6.63 -17.91
C LEU A 420 10.87 6.24 -16.48
N VAL A 421 11.23 5.04 -16.00
CA VAL A 421 11.04 4.66 -14.60
C VAL A 421 11.82 5.61 -13.69
N LEU A 422 13.08 5.91 -14.02
CA LEU A 422 13.92 6.81 -13.22
C LEU A 422 13.41 8.26 -13.24
N ILE A 423 13.06 8.77 -14.43
CA ILE A 423 12.45 10.08 -14.63
C ILE A 423 11.16 10.18 -13.83
N PHE A 424 10.30 9.16 -13.93
CA PHE A 424 9.01 9.17 -13.30
C PHE A 424 9.14 9.06 -11.78
N ASN A 425 10.12 8.31 -11.27
CA ASN A 425 10.43 8.28 -9.85
C ASN A 425 10.83 9.68 -9.34
N LEU A 426 11.74 10.37 -10.07
CA LEU A 426 12.12 11.75 -9.77
C LEU A 426 10.94 12.73 -9.90
N TYR A 427 10.15 12.61 -10.96
CA TYR A 427 9.00 13.48 -11.23
C TYR A 427 7.89 13.29 -10.21
N SER A 428 7.54 12.05 -9.85
CA SER A 428 6.48 11.76 -8.87
C SER A 428 6.83 12.32 -7.50
N PHE A 429 8.09 12.16 -7.09
CA PHE A 429 8.58 12.74 -5.86
C PHE A 429 8.48 14.28 -5.88
N ALA A 430 8.77 14.92 -7.01
CA ALA A 430 8.70 16.36 -7.15
C ALA A 430 7.24 16.88 -7.31
N SER A 431 6.42 16.25 -8.15
CA SER A 431 5.05 16.67 -8.49
C SER A 431 4.11 16.59 -7.29
N ASP A 432 4.22 15.56 -6.47
CA ASP A 432 3.34 15.38 -5.31
C ASP A 432 3.70 16.36 -4.17
N GLN A 433 4.88 17.01 -4.24
CA GLN A 433 5.24 18.15 -3.40
C GLN A 433 4.73 19.51 -3.90
N THR A 434 4.25 19.65 -5.15
CA THR A 434 3.86 20.94 -5.78
C THR A 434 2.36 21.14 -5.94
N ILE A 435 1.55 20.07 -5.91
CA ILE A 435 0.10 20.14 -6.15
C ILE A 435 -0.62 21.08 -5.16
N TRP A 436 0.01 21.46 -4.04
CA TRP A 436 -0.50 22.46 -3.11
C TRP A 436 -0.34 23.93 -3.53
N VAL A 437 0.59 24.30 -4.42
CA VAL A 437 0.92 25.73 -4.67
C VAL A 437 0.01 26.39 -5.71
N ILE A 438 -0.66 25.62 -6.58
CA ILE A 438 -1.41 26.16 -7.73
C ILE A 438 -2.94 26.24 -7.47
N SER A 439 -3.49 25.52 -6.48
CA SER A 439 -4.94 25.48 -6.21
C SER A 439 -5.45 26.55 -5.23
N GLY A 440 -4.76 27.69 -5.11
CA GLY A 440 -5.13 28.81 -4.22
C GLY A 440 -6.36 29.62 -4.66
N ASN A 441 -7.01 29.27 -5.77
CA ASN A 441 -8.23 29.93 -6.23
C ASN A 441 -9.42 28.99 -6.10
N GLU A 442 -10.40 29.42 -5.30
CA GLU A 442 -11.61 28.70 -4.86
C GLU A 442 -12.32 27.90 -5.95
N PRO A 443 -12.51 26.59 -5.72
CA PRO A 443 -13.71 25.94 -6.23
C PRO A 443 -14.43 25.15 -5.12
N ASP A 444 -15.74 24.99 -5.31
CA ASP A 444 -16.78 24.46 -4.42
C ASP A 444 -16.34 23.59 -3.22
N GLN A 445 -16.89 23.91 -2.03
CA GLN A 445 -16.63 23.18 -0.77
C GLN A 445 -16.92 21.67 -0.82
N LYS A 446 -17.85 21.22 -1.68
CA LYS A 446 -18.08 19.77 -1.92
C LYS A 446 -16.91 19.12 -2.67
N MET A 447 -16.31 19.85 -3.61
CA MET A 447 -15.09 19.47 -4.31
C MET A 447 -13.89 19.49 -3.36
N GLN A 448 -13.85 20.42 -2.40
CA GLN A 448 -12.84 20.36 -1.34
C GLN A 448 -13.03 19.20 -0.36
N PHE A 449 -14.20 18.64 -0.10
CA PHE A 449 -14.26 17.47 0.80
C PHE A 449 -13.88 16.18 0.08
N ALA A 450 -14.36 15.96 -1.15
CA ALA A 450 -13.97 14.80 -1.96
C ALA A 450 -12.49 14.88 -2.40
N LEU A 451 -12.00 16.07 -2.77
CA LEU A 451 -10.59 16.27 -3.04
C LEU A 451 -9.78 16.39 -1.75
N LYS A 452 -10.11 17.11 -0.67
CA LYS A 452 -9.27 17.18 0.58
C LYS A 452 -9.25 15.91 1.40
N SER A 453 -10.27 15.06 1.33
CA SER A 453 -10.22 13.77 2.01
C SER A 453 -9.49 12.68 1.20
N GLN A 454 -9.39 12.79 -0.12
CA GLN A 454 -8.83 11.69 -0.95
C GLN A 454 -7.85 12.07 -2.08
N VAL A 455 -7.86 13.31 -2.59
CA VAL A 455 -6.95 13.77 -3.66
C VAL A 455 -5.95 14.87 -3.20
N SER A 456 -6.22 15.55 -2.08
CA SER A 456 -5.44 16.66 -1.52
C SER A 456 -4.87 16.39 -0.14
N ASN A 457 -4.59 15.11 0.15
CA ASN A 457 -3.36 14.83 0.89
C ASN A 457 -2.33 14.13 -0.02
N PRO A 458 -1.78 14.81 -1.06
CA PRO A 458 -0.58 14.36 -1.76
C PRO A 458 0.63 14.27 -0.83
N ASN A 459 0.47 14.63 0.47
CA ASN A 459 1.42 14.32 1.52
C ASN A 459 1.59 12.82 1.79
N VAL A 460 0.79 11.94 1.18
CA VAL A 460 1.06 10.49 1.15
C VAL A 460 2.49 10.19 0.67
N LEU A 461 3.06 11.05 -0.19
CA LEU A 461 4.46 11.00 -0.61
C LEU A 461 5.34 12.09 0.03
N GLN A 462 4.77 13.04 0.79
CA GLN A 462 5.56 14.00 1.56
C GLN A 462 5.99 13.35 2.86
N LEU A 463 7.12 12.69 2.73
CA LEU A 463 8.05 12.29 3.76
C LEU A 463 8.37 13.45 4.72
N HIS A 464 7.54 13.67 5.75
CA HIS A 464 7.71 14.77 6.68
C HIS A 464 8.49 14.27 7.90
N PRO A 465 9.55 14.97 8.36
CA PRO A 465 10.27 14.60 9.59
C PRO A 465 9.34 14.41 10.80
N ALA A 466 8.22 15.14 10.82
CA ALA A 466 7.18 15.05 11.85
C ALA A 466 6.33 13.77 11.81
N ASP A 467 6.46 12.89 10.81
CA ASP A 467 5.68 11.65 10.74
C ASP A 467 6.16 10.63 11.80
N GLU A 468 7.47 10.59 12.10
CA GLU A 468 8.00 9.80 13.22
C GLU A 468 7.49 10.34 14.57
N ASP A 469 7.54 11.66 14.77
CA ASP A 469 7.00 12.30 15.98
C ASP A 469 5.49 12.08 16.11
N THR A 470 4.74 12.14 15.01
CA THR A 470 3.30 11.87 14.97
C THR A 470 3.01 10.41 15.33
N PHE A 471 3.82 9.48 14.83
CA PHE A 471 3.72 8.07 15.19
C PHE A 471 3.96 7.87 16.69
N LEU A 472 5.05 8.42 17.23
CA LEU A 472 5.36 8.31 18.65
C LEU A 472 4.30 8.98 19.53
N ALA A 473 3.81 10.16 19.15
CA ALA A 473 2.75 10.85 19.88
C ALA A 473 1.44 10.06 19.86
N SER A 474 1.13 9.42 18.74
CA SER A 474 -0.05 8.57 18.62
C SER A 474 0.07 7.32 19.48
N VAL A 475 1.23 6.66 19.48
CA VAL A 475 1.52 5.51 20.36
C VAL A 475 1.39 5.91 21.83
N GLU A 476 1.97 7.05 22.23
CA GLU A 476 1.89 7.55 23.60
C GLU A 476 0.44 7.86 24.00
N ALA A 477 -0.31 8.58 23.15
CA ALA A 477 -1.72 8.84 23.37
C ALA A 477 -2.54 7.55 23.50
N GLN A 478 -2.26 6.53 22.68
CA GLN A 478 -2.93 5.22 22.77
C GLN A 478 -2.62 4.49 24.08
N ASN A 479 -1.39 4.60 24.59
CA ASN A 479 -1.02 4.04 25.89
C ASN A 479 -1.81 4.70 27.03
N PHE A 480 -1.97 6.02 27.00
CA PHE A 480 -2.81 6.71 27.99
C PHE A 480 -4.28 6.35 27.88
N LEU A 481 -4.82 6.29 26.64
CA LEU A 481 -6.20 5.89 26.39
C LEU A 481 -6.49 4.47 26.89
N LYS A 482 -5.52 3.56 26.80
CA LYS A 482 -5.65 2.20 27.32
C LYS A 482 -5.83 2.17 28.85
N VAL A 483 -5.22 3.10 29.57
CA VAL A 483 -5.33 3.20 31.03
C VAL A 483 -6.65 3.88 31.44
N VAL A 484 -7.00 4.99 30.78
CA VAL A 484 -8.19 5.79 31.14
C VAL A 484 -9.49 5.15 30.66
N ASP A 485 -9.45 4.48 29.51
CA ASP A 485 -10.60 3.85 28.88
C ASP A 485 -10.24 2.45 28.32
N PRO A 486 -10.11 1.45 29.21
CA PRO A 486 -9.85 0.07 28.81
C PRO A 486 -11.01 -0.55 28.02
N GLY A 487 -12.18 0.11 27.96
CA GLY A 487 -13.35 -0.34 27.21
C GLY A 487 -13.46 0.23 25.79
N ALA A 488 -12.66 1.23 25.40
CA ALA A 488 -12.79 1.96 24.12
C ALA A 488 -14.22 2.51 23.93
N ASN A 489 -14.77 3.09 25.00
CA ASN A 489 -16.07 3.76 25.06
C ASN A 489 -15.94 5.29 24.99
N LEU A 490 -14.74 5.81 24.80
CA LEU A 490 -14.46 7.23 24.80
C LEU A 490 -14.69 7.85 23.42
N LEU A 491 -15.33 9.02 23.38
CA LEU A 491 -15.50 9.83 22.18
C LEU A 491 -14.40 10.88 22.04
N PHE A 492 -14.02 11.21 20.81
CA PHE A 492 -13.01 12.19 20.49
C PHE A 492 -13.63 13.51 20.04
N TRP A 493 -13.16 14.62 20.60
CA TRP A 493 -13.57 15.98 20.22
C TRP A 493 -12.34 16.85 20.00
N TYR A 494 -12.13 17.35 18.79
CA TYR A 494 -10.93 18.14 18.48
C TYR A 494 -11.22 19.12 17.36
N ASN A 495 -10.28 20.03 17.11
CA ASN A 495 -10.30 20.88 15.93
C ASN A 495 -9.25 20.38 14.93
N TYR A 496 -9.70 19.84 13.80
CA TYR A 496 -8.80 19.32 12.76
C TYR A 496 -7.84 20.41 12.23
N ASP A 497 -8.31 21.65 12.15
CA ASP A 497 -7.52 22.78 11.66
C ASP A 497 -6.40 23.19 12.66
N GLU A 498 -6.50 22.79 13.94
CA GLU A 498 -5.45 23.02 14.93
C GLU A 498 -4.29 22.03 14.78
N SER A 499 -4.61 20.76 14.53
CA SER A 499 -3.62 19.73 14.21
C SER A 499 -4.25 18.51 13.52
N PRO A 500 -3.73 18.08 12.35
CA PRO A 500 -4.17 16.84 11.70
C PRO A 500 -3.81 15.57 12.49
N VAL A 501 -2.85 15.64 13.41
CA VAL A 501 -2.45 14.51 14.28
C VAL A 501 -3.61 14.06 15.17
N TYR A 502 -4.54 14.95 15.51
CA TYR A 502 -5.72 14.58 16.29
C TYR A 502 -6.59 13.54 15.60
N ARG A 503 -6.68 13.61 14.26
CA ARG A 503 -7.35 12.58 13.47
C ARG A 503 -6.57 11.27 13.46
N SER A 504 -5.24 11.31 13.41
CA SER A 504 -4.40 10.11 13.52
C SER A 504 -4.64 9.39 14.85
N ILE A 505 -4.62 10.13 15.97
CA ILE A 505 -4.87 9.60 17.31
C ILE A 505 -6.28 9.01 17.42
N SER A 506 -7.30 9.74 16.96
CA SER A 506 -8.69 9.26 17.02
C SER A 506 -8.92 8.06 16.09
N SER A 507 -8.24 8.01 14.94
CA SER A 507 -8.36 6.91 13.96
C SER A 507 -7.76 5.61 14.47
N ALA A 508 -6.71 5.69 15.29
CA ALA A 508 -6.22 4.54 16.06
C ALA A 508 -7.21 4.04 17.13
N CYS A 509 -8.37 4.68 17.29
CA CYS A 509 -9.53 4.19 18.06
C CYS A 509 -10.80 4.11 17.18
N LEU A 510 -10.63 3.91 15.86
CA LEU A 510 -11.70 3.83 14.87
C LEU A 510 -12.58 5.10 14.82
N TRP A 511 -11.93 6.26 14.76
CA TRP A 511 -12.44 7.63 14.57
C TRP A 511 -13.93 7.75 14.22
N GLY A 512 -14.38 7.23 13.07
CA GLY A 512 -15.76 7.37 12.59
C GLY A 512 -16.84 6.80 13.51
N TYR A 513 -16.49 5.91 14.43
CA TYR A 513 -17.41 5.28 15.39
C TYR A 513 -17.28 5.86 16.81
N ARG A 514 -16.32 6.76 17.02
CA ARG A 514 -15.95 7.30 18.33
C ARG A 514 -15.73 8.81 18.27
N LEU A 515 -16.47 9.53 17.43
CA LEU A 515 -16.29 10.98 17.29
C LEU A 515 -17.47 11.77 17.88
N ALA A 516 -17.15 12.75 18.72
CA ALA A 516 -18.05 13.81 19.15
C ALA A 516 -17.99 15.08 18.26
N GLY A 517 -16.82 15.35 17.64
CA GLY A 517 -16.69 16.26 16.50
C GLY A 517 -15.25 16.64 16.13
N GLU A 518 -15.05 17.08 14.89
CA GLU A 518 -13.73 17.55 14.37
C GLU A 518 -13.61 19.08 14.28
N LYS A 519 -14.62 19.81 14.76
CA LYS A 519 -14.67 21.28 14.74
C LYS A 519 -14.84 21.86 16.14
N PHE A 520 -14.09 21.34 17.12
CA PHE A 520 -14.08 21.87 18.49
C PHE A 520 -13.93 23.41 18.48
N PRO A 521 -14.77 24.15 19.22
CA PRO A 521 -15.70 23.69 20.25
C PRO A 521 -17.12 23.45 19.76
N ARG A 522 -17.38 23.37 18.45
CA ARG A 522 -18.69 23.04 17.92
C ARG A 522 -18.90 21.53 18.03
N LEU A 523 -20.07 21.13 18.52
CA LEU A 523 -20.54 19.75 18.42
C LEU A 523 -20.85 19.44 16.95
N GLY A 524 -20.62 18.20 16.54
CA GLY A 524 -20.91 17.75 15.20
C GLY A 524 -20.56 16.29 15.04
N LEU A 525 -21.51 15.46 14.61
CA LEU A 525 -21.19 14.07 14.32
C LEU A 525 -20.34 13.99 13.06
N ALA A 526 -19.39 13.05 13.01
CA ALA A 526 -18.78 12.65 11.76
C ALA A 526 -19.79 11.86 10.93
N THR A 527 -20.73 12.55 10.32
CA THR A 527 -21.23 12.08 9.04
C THR A 527 -20.17 12.54 8.04
N GLY A 528 -19.44 11.61 7.41
CA GLY A 528 -18.50 11.91 6.33
C GLY A 528 -19.17 12.48 5.06
N PHE A 529 -20.28 13.20 5.25
CA PHE A 529 -21.17 13.74 4.24
C PHE A 529 -21.48 15.20 4.61
N PRO A 530 -21.67 16.06 3.61
CA PRO A 530 -22.06 17.44 3.86
C PRO A 530 -23.56 17.49 4.22
N ASP A 531 -23.94 17.19 5.47
CA ASP A 531 -25.26 17.53 6.05
C ASP A 531 -25.43 17.07 7.52
N PRO A 532 -26.48 17.56 8.22
CA PRO A 532 -26.57 18.77 9.03
C PRO A 532 -25.97 18.59 10.44
N GLN A 533 -25.98 19.66 11.25
CA GLN A 533 -25.73 19.55 12.70
C GLN A 533 -26.57 18.41 13.30
N PRO A 534 -25.98 17.53 14.12
CA PRO A 534 -26.73 16.43 14.73
C PRO A 534 -27.86 16.98 15.58
N THR A 535 -29.02 16.31 15.57
CA THR A 535 -30.11 16.72 16.46
C THR A 535 -29.72 16.48 17.91
N ILE A 536 -30.33 17.23 18.84
CA ILE A 536 -30.09 17.05 20.27
C ILE A 536 -30.43 15.61 20.69
N GLU A 537 -31.45 14.99 20.10
CA GLU A 537 -31.81 13.59 20.34
C GLU A 537 -30.71 12.61 19.92
N GLN A 538 -30.06 12.85 18.77
CA GLN A 538 -28.93 12.05 18.32
C GLN A 538 -27.76 12.17 19.30
N LEU A 539 -27.40 13.39 19.71
CA LEU A 539 -26.37 13.62 20.72
C LEU A 539 -26.72 12.96 22.06
N ARG A 540 -27.99 13.05 22.51
CA ARG A 540 -28.47 12.39 23.73
C ARG A 540 -28.32 10.88 23.64
N SER A 541 -28.66 10.28 22.50
CA SER A 541 -28.52 8.84 22.30
C SER A 541 -27.06 8.40 22.37
N ILE A 542 -26.16 9.18 21.78
CA ILE A 542 -24.72 8.86 21.73
C ILE A 542 -24.08 9.04 23.10
N PHE A 543 -24.30 10.18 23.77
CA PHE A 543 -23.73 10.45 25.08
C PHE A 543 -24.33 9.58 26.20
N LYS A 544 -25.55 9.06 26.01
CA LYS A 544 -26.12 8.05 26.91
C LYS A 544 -25.34 6.74 26.87
N VAL A 545 -24.86 6.33 25.69
CA VAL A 545 -24.07 5.11 25.51
C VAL A 545 -22.59 5.36 25.83
N PHE A 546 -22.09 6.54 25.47
CA PHE A 546 -20.69 6.93 25.57
C PHE A 546 -20.55 8.28 26.31
N PRO A 547 -20.64 8.28 27.65
CA PRO A 547 -20.64 9.52 28.42
C PRO A 547 -19.27 10.18 28.53
N ARG A 548 -18.19 9.51 28.14
CA ARG A 548 -16.82 10.03 28.29
C ARG A 548 -16.30 10.59 26.98
N VAL A 549 -15.70 11.77 27.05
CA VAL A 549 -15.10 12.47 25.91
C VAL A 549 -13.66 12.85 26.22
N VAL A 550 -12.75 12.65 25.26
CA VAL A 550 -11.42 13.26 25.27
C VAL A 550 -11.42 14.43 24.29
N ILE A 551 -10.92 15.55 24.78
CA ILE A 551 -10.66 16.73 23.96
C ILE A 551 -9.17 16.76 23.65
N LEU A 552 -8.82 16.81 22.36
CA LEU A 552 -7.43 16.99 21.91
C LEU A 552 -7.23 18.44 21.48
N SER A 553 -6.28 19.15 22.11
CA SER A 553 -5.94 20.53 21.76
C SER A 553 -4.52 20.88 22.19
N LYS A 554 -3.89 21.89 21.56
CA LYS A 554 -2.63 22.50 22.04
C LYS A 554 -2.88 23.39 23.25
N ARG A 555 -4.13 23.85 23.44
CA ARG A 555 -4.53 24.73 24.53
C ARG A 555 -4.73 23.94 25.83
N LYS A 556 -4.20 24.47 26.94
CA LYS A 556 -4.27 23.79 28.26
C LYS A 556 -5.66 23.90 28.92
N ASP A 557 -6.47 24.91 28.60
CA ASP A 557 -7.71 25.22 29.33
C ASP A 557 -8.99 25.16 28.50
N VAL A 558 -9.18 24.05 27.77
CA VAL A 558 -10.35 23.84 26.89
C VAL A 558 -11.62 23.37 27.60
N PHE A 559 -11.57 23.04 28.90
CA PHE A 559 -12.71 22.49 29.63
C PHE A 559 -13.92 23.44 29.70
N GLN A 560 -13.69 24.72 29.98
CA GLN A 560 -14.80 25.68 30.11
C GLN A 560 -15.50 25.94 28.77
N GLU A 561 -14.72 25.99 27.68
CA GLU A 561 -15.24 26.12 26.32
C GLU A 561 -16.09 24.90 25.93
N ALA A 562 -15.60 23.69 26.23
CA ALA A 562 -16.33 22.45 26.03
C ALA A 562 -17.65 22.41 26.82
N ARG A 563 -17.61 22.79 28.10
CA ARG A 563 -18.77 22.86 28.99
C ARG A 563 -19.80 23.89 28.48
N GLN A 564 -19.36 25.04 28.01
CA GLN A 564 -20.23 26.06 27.42
C GLN A 564 -20.94 25.54 26.17
N SER A 565 -20.23 24.87 25.26
CA SER A 565 -20.82 24.27 24.07
C SER A 565 -21.80 23.14 24.40
N LEU A 566 -21.49 22.30 25.38
CA LEU A 566 -22.40 21.25 25.87
C LEU A 566 -23.65 21.84 26.51
N ASN A 567 -23.51 22.93 27.29
CA ASN A 567 -24.64 23.64 27.89
C ASN A 567 -25.63 24.19 26.86
N GLN A 568 -25.15 24.62 25.69
CA GLN A 568 -26.01 25.08 24.58
C GLN A 568 -26.81 23.93 23.96
N ALA A 569 -26.34 22.69 24.09
CA ALA A 569 -27.01 21.48 23.63
C ALA A 569 -27.74 20.72 24.76
N ASP A 570 -28.01 21.38 25.89
CA ASP A 570 -28.71 20.82 27.05
C ASP A 570 -27.97 19.67 27.77
N PHE A 571 -26.63 19.74 27.78
CA PHE A 571 -25.75 18.87 28.56
C PHE A 571 -24.89 19.69 29.53
N ASP A 572 -24.35 19.05 30.56
CA ASP A 572 -23.26 19.58 31.37
C ASP A 572 -22.02 18.67 31.25
N ALA A 573 -20.88 19.10 31.79
CA ALA A 573 -19.65 18.30 31.79
C ALA A 573 -18.95 18.36 33.15
N LYS A 574 -18.45 17.21 33.58
CA LYS A 574 -17.55 17.06 34.72
C LYS A 574 -16.14 16.81 34.21
N PHE A 575 -15.20 17.60 34.73
CA PHE A 575 -13.78 17.39 34.50
C PHE A 575 -13.30 16.10 35.18
N LEU A 576 -12.57 15.25 34.46
CA LEU A 576 -11.99 14.03 35.01
C LEU A 576 -10.48 14.18 35.22
N SER A 577 -9.74 14.44 34.16
CA SER A 577 -8.28 14.52 34.18
C SER A 577 -7.72 15.26 32.96
N LYS A 578 -6.43 15.59 32.99
CA LYS A 578 -5.64 16.09 31.86
C LYS A 578 -4.36 15.27 31.74
N GLN A 579 -3.92 15.04 30.51
CA GLN A 579 -2.63 14.44 30.21
C GLN A 579 -1.95 15.23 29.09
N GLU A 580 -0.68 15.56 29.27
CA GLU A 580 0.16 16.15 28.23
C GLU A 580 0.88 15.02 27.49
N VAL A 581 0.92 15.10 26.16
CA VAL A 581 1.69 14.23 25.27
C VAL A 581 2.69 15.11 24.55
N GLN A 582 3.98 14.81 24.69
CA GLN A 582 5.07 15.62 24.14
C GLN A 582 6.08 14.73 23.42
N GLN A 583 6.22 14.93 22.11
CA GLN A 583 7.16 14.21 21.24
C GLN A 583 7.79 15.18 20.24
N GLY A 584 9.10 15.40 20.33
CA GLY A 584 9.79 16.39 19.50
C GLY A 584 9.16 17.79 19.67
N ASP A 585 8.82 18.41 18.54
CA ASP A 585 8.13 19.72 18.49
C ASP A 585 6.61 19.60 18.69
N PHE A 586 6.09 18.38 18.79
CA PHE A 586 4.68 18.12 18.98
C PHE A 586 4.31 18.10 20.45
N SER A 587 3.41 18.98 20.85
CA SER A 587 2.77 18.97 22.18
C SER A 587 1.26 19.06 22.02
N LEU A 588 0.54 18.16 22.69
CA LEU A 588 -0.91 18.23 22.84
C LEU A 588 -1.34 17.97 24.28
N MET A 589 -2.52 18.48 24.61
CA MET A 589 -3.24 18.20 25.83
C MET A 589 -4.45 17.34 25.53
N MET A 590 -4.58 16.24 26.25
CA MET A 590 -5.75 15.38 26.30
C MET A 590 -6.56 15.77 27.54
N THR A 591 -7.72 16.41 27.35
CA THR A 591 -8.63 16.76 28.45
C THR A 591 -9.79 15.79 28.49
N PHE A 592 -9.91 15.02 29.58
CA PHE A 592 -10.94 14.02 29.77
C PHE A 592 -12.13 14.60 30.54
N ILE A 593 -13.32 14.42 30.00
CA ILE A 593 -14.56 14.87 30.60
C ILE A 593 -15.62 13.76 30.60
N GLU A 594 -16.57 13.88 31.53
CA GLU A 594 -17.78 13.07 31.59
C GLU A 594 -18.99 13.98 31.36
N ILE A 595 -19.82 13.63 30.38
CA ILE A 595 -21.03 14.34 30.04
C ILE A 595 -22.12 13.97 31.03
N ILE A 596 -22.76 14.99 31.60
CA ILE A 596 -23.88 14.87 32.53
C ILE A 596 -25.14 15.35 31.80
N GLN A 597 -26.19 14.53 31.76
CA GLN A 597 -27.49 14.98 31.29
C GLN A 597 -28.14 15.87 32.36
N LYS A 598 -28.68 17.02 31.93
CA LYS A 598 -29.36 17.95 32.82
C LYS A 598 -30.75 17.49 33.22
#